data_AF-A0A7X7FZH4-F1
#
_entry.id   AF-A0A7X7FZH4-F1
#
_cell.length_a   1.000
_cell.length_b   1.000
_cell.length_c   1.000
_cell.angle_alpha   90.00
_cell.angle_beta   90.00
_cell.angle_gamma   90.00
#
_symmetry.space_group_name_H-M   'P 1'
#
loop_
_entity.id
_entity.type
_entity.pdbx_description
1 polymer ?
#
loop_
_entity_poly.entity_id
_entity_poly.type
_entity_poly.pdbx_seq_one_letter_code
_entity_poly.pdbx_strand_id
1 'polypeptide(L)'
;IGRQPLVYGNALIVGDGDGTGAVAAVADITGGINFDAVKAVLDYDPLTIDIFAAKANEDINMAQNDDDDTDLYGINANLKVGGDMNVVLEGYLFAKMDRNSTSTAQVETEKVYVPGLRVSLNPYEGLNLQAEAAYQTGSTAANETLGAYAFQTMASFALPVLKDISPVLSASYTYLSGDKNGTGDNNSAWDSMYYDQNAGRIFYNVYSFSDLKLASVALEATPMEDVTAKLSLYSLQEAKGTSNERGNEVDLDVSYAYTEDVTLGVSAGMFNSKVLGQDDTATQLLSSVKVVF
;
A
#
# COMPACT_ATOMS: atom_id res chain seq x y z
N ILE A 1 -6.12 1.78 -22.71
CA ILE A 1 -5.31 2.99 -22.95
C ILE A 1 -6.08 4.15 -22.36
N GLY A 2 -5.41 4.99 -21.57
CA GLY A 2 -6.01 6.13 -20.87
C GLY A 2 -5.79 6.02 -19.36
N ARG A 3 -6.43 6.94 -18.63
CA ARG A 3 -6.43 6.98 -17.18
C ARG A 3 -7.06 5.72 -16.60
N GLN A 4 -6.30 4.96 -15.83
CA GLN A 4 -6.77 3.71 -15.23
C GLN A 4 -6.01 3.39 -13.94
N PRO A 5 -6.63 2.66 -13.00
CA PRO A 5 -5.92 2.14 -11.83
C PRO A 5 -4.94 1.05 -12.26
N LEU A 6 -3.80 1.00 -11.58
CA LEU A 6 -2.81 -0.07 -11.67
C LEU A 6 -2.60 -0.61 -10.27
N VAL A 7 -2.98 -1.87 -10.04
CA VAL A 7 -2.87 -2.52 -8.73
C VAL A 7 -2.27 -3.91 -8.91
N TYR A 8 -1.20 -4.18 -8.20
CA TYR A 8 -0.48 -5.45 -8.26
C TYR A 8 -0.05 -5.92 -6.87
N GLY A 9 0.08 -7.23 -6.70
CA GLY A 9 0.41 -7.84 -5.42
C GLY A 9 -0.63 -7.54 -4.36
N ASN A 10 -0.17 -7.21 -3.16
CA ASN A 10 -0.98 -6.66 -2.08
C ASN A 10 -1.15 -5.14 -2.20
N ALA A 11 -0.73 -4.52 -3.32
CA ALA A 11 -0.50 -3.09 -3.49
C ALA A 11 0.69 -2.55 -2.66
N LEU A 12 1.69 -3.39 -2.38
CA LEU A 12 2.86 -3.00 -1.59
C LEU A 12 3.77 -2.00 -2.35
N ILE A 13 3.75 -2.06 -3.69
CA ILE A 13 4.64 -1.29 -4.57
C ILE A 13 3.86 -0.35 -5.50
N VAL A 14 2.81 -0.88 -6.13
CA VAL A 14 1.96 -0.17 -7.11
C VAL A 14 0.51 -0.51 -6.78
N GLY A 15 -0.23 0.51 -6.36
CA GLY A 15 -1.66 0.48 -6.07
C GLY A 15 -2.38 1.69 -6.66
N ASP A 16 -3.67 1.79 -6.37
CA ASP A 16 -4.57 2.79 -6.94
C ASP A 16 -5.05 3.84 -5.94
N GLY A 17 -4.49 3.87 -4.73
CA GLY A 17 -4.74 4.89 -3.72
C GLY A 17 -6.13 4.85 -3.08
N ASP A 18 -6.93 3.82 -3.37
CA ASP A 18 -8.25 3.61 -2.77
C ASP A 18 -8.17 2.92 -1.39
N GLY A 19 -6.98 2.52 -0.97
CA GLY A 19 -6.71 1.98 0.37
C GLY A 19 -7.09 0.52 0.50
N THR A 20 -6.12 -0.38 0.55
CA THR A 20 -6.35 -1.79 0.91
C THR A 20 -6.79 -1.97 2.37
N GLY A 21 -8.10 -1.98 2.63
CA GLY A 21 -8.66 -2.41 3.91
C GLY A 21 -9.42 -1.38 4.75
N ALA A 22 -9.75 -0.20 4.23
CA ALA A 22 -10.82 0.60 4.83
C ALA A 22 -12.19 -0.04 4.55
N VAL A 23 -13.13 0.15 5.46
CA VAL A 23 -14.54 -0.14 5.14
C VAL A 23 -14.94 0.82 4.01
N ALA A 24 -15.51 0.30 2.91
CA ALA A 24 -15.62 0.99 1.61
C ALA A 24 -16.30 2.37 1.64
N ALA A 25 -17.12 2.66 2.65
CA ALA A 25 -17.74 3.98 2.84
C ALA A 25 -16.79 5.01 3.43
N VAL A 26 -15.80 4.57 4.19
CA VAL A 26 -14.86 5.41 4.95
C VAL A 26 -13.45 5.40 4.36
N ALA A 27 -13.28 4.83 3.17
CA ALA A 27 -12.09 5.09 2.37
C ALA A 27 -12.01 6.59 2.06
N ASP A 28 -10.82 7.17 2.17
CA ASP A 28 -10.61 8.57 1.79
C ASP A 28 -10.77 8.68 0.27
N ILE A 29 -11.82 9.37 -0.19
CA ILE A 29 -12.17 9.51 -1.60
C ILE A 29 -11.14 10.41 -2.33
N THR A 30 -10.20 11.02 -1.62
CA THR A 30 -9.24 11.98 -2.18
C THR A 30 -7.89 11.37 -2.60
N GLY A 31 -7.65 10.08 -2.32
CA GLY A 31 -6.35 9.43 -2.48
C GLY A 31 -6.07 8.69 -3.80
N GLY A 32 -7.08 8.51 -4.66
CA GLY A 32 -6.98 7.61 -5.82
C GLY A 32 -5.81 7.92 -6.76
N ILE A 33 -4.78 7.07 -6.76
CA ILE A 33 -3.66 7.08 -7.69
C ILE A 33 -4.12 6.43 -8.99
N ASN A 34 -4.46 7.26 -9.97
CA ASN A 34 -4.75 6.79 -11.33
C ASN A 34 -3.62 7.16 -12.28
N PHE A 35 -3.29 6.24 -13.18
CA PHE A 35 -2.19 6.41 -14.12
C PHE A 35 -2.70 6.62 -15.53
N ASP A 36 -2.13 7.58 -16.25
CA ASP A 36 -2.32 7.67 -17.69
C ASP A 36 -1.43 6.61 -18.35
N ALA A 37 -2.04 5.50 -18.74
CA ALA A 37 -1.32 4.28 -19.07
C ALA A 37 -1.78 3.59 -20.37
N VAL A 38 -0.84 2.87 -20.98
CA VAL A 38 -1.09 1.82 -21.96
C VAL A 38 -0.84 0.48 -21.25
N LYS A 39 -1.87 -0.37 -21.18
CA LYS A 39 -1.81 -1.70 -20.59
C LYS A 39 -2.24 -2.75 -21.62
N ALA A 40 -1.47 -3.82 -21.71
CA ALA A 40 -1.82 -5.03 -22.42
C ALA A 40 -1.96 -6.19 -21.42
N VAL A 41 -3.03 -6.96 -21.56
CA VAL A 41 -3.32 -8.13 -20.71
C VAL A 41 -3.35 -9.36 -21.62
N LEU A 42 -2.49 -10.33 -21.32
CA LEU A 42 -2.44 -11.61 -22.00
C LEU A 42 -3.00 -12.66 -21.05
N ASP A 43 -4.20 -13.17 -21.36
CA ASP A 43 -4.90 -14.12 -20.50
C ASP A 43 -4.79 -15.55 -21.06
N TYR A 44 -3.92 -16.34 -20.43
CA TYR A 44 -3.62 -17.73 -20.74
C TYR A 44 -4.03 -18.63 -19.57
N ASP A 45 -5.33 -18.75 -19.25
CA ASP A 45 -5.84 -19.57 -18.13
C ASP A 45 -5.00 -20.87 -17.92
N PRO A 46 -4.25 -21.01 -16.79
CA PRO A 46 -4.37 -20.26 -15.52
C PRO A 46 -3.38 -19.10 -15.29
N LEU A 47 -2.63 -18.67 -16.31
CA LEU A 47 -1.65 -17.60 -16.26
C LEU A 47 -2.17 -16.31 -16.90
N THR A 48 -2.16 -15.20 -16.18
CA THR A 48 -2.40 -13.87 -16.75
C THR A 48 -1.10 -13.07 -16.70
N ILE A 49 -0.76 -12.39 -17.80
CA ILE A 49 0.40 -11.50 -17.88
C ILE A 49 -0.07 -10.08 -18.21
N ASP A 50 0.25 -9.14 -17.34
CA ASP A 50 0.03 -7.71 -17.55
C ASP A 50 1.36 -7.06 -17.93
N ILE A 51 1.34 -6.24 -18.98
CA ILE A 51 2.46 -5.38 -19.37
C ILE A 51 1.93 -3.96 -19.50
N PHE A 52 2.60 -3.00 -18.90
CA PHE A 52 2.17 -1.61 -18.97
C PHE A 52 3.33 -0.61 -19.07
N ALA A 53 2.99 0.56 -19.60
CA ALA A 53 3.75 1.79 -19.51
C ALA A 53 2.79 2.90 -19.10
N ALA A 54 3.20 3.72 -18.14
CA ALA A 54 2.39 4.72 -17.48
C ALA A 54 3.20 5.99 -17.24
N LYS A 55 2.52 7.14 -17.35
CA LYS A 55 3.02 8.39 -16.79
C LYS A 55 2.41 8.59 -15.42
N ALA A 56 3.26 8.84 -14.43
CA ALA A 56 2.86 8.93 -13.03
C ALA A 56 2.82 10.35 -12.49
N ASN A 57 3.65 11.25 -13.01
CA ASN A 57 3.56 12.68 -12.75
C ASN A 57 3.99 13.46 -14.00
N GLU A 58 3.33 14.59 -14.24
CA GLU A 58 3.67 15.56 -15.28
C GLU A 58 3.62 16.94 -14.61
N ASP A 59 4.69 17.75 -14.68
CA ASP A 59 4.62 19.12 -14.19
C ASP A 59 3.72 19.98 -15.11
N ILE A 60 2.77 20.68 -14.49
CA ILE A 60 1.82 21.60 -15.15
C ILE A 60 2.34 23.04 -15.21
N ASN A 61 3.57 23.29 -14.76
CA ASN A 61 4.20 24.61 -14.81
C ASN A 61 4.59 25.04 -16.23
N MET A 62 3.65 25.70 -16.92
CA MET A 62 3.83 26.33 -18.25
C MET A 62 4.94 27.43 -18.32
N ALA A 63 5.63 27.72 -17.20
CA ALA A 63 6.58 28.83 -17.09
C ALA A 63 8.06 28.38 -17.13
N GLN A 64 8.35 27.09 -16.92
CA GLN A 64 9.70 26.53 -17.07
C GLN A 64 9.59 25.33 -18.02
N ASN A 65 10.42 25.30 -19.06
CA ASN A 65 10.56 24.14 -19.94
C ASN A 65 11.37 23.07 -19.21
N ASP A 66 10.80 22.50 -18.15
CA ASP A 66 11.47 21.44 -17.41
C ASP A 66 10.80 20.12 -17.80
N ASP A 67 11.55 19.28 -18.51
CA ASP A 67 11.17 17.91 -18.91
C ASP A 67 11.13 16.96 -17.68
N ASP A 68 10.57 17.44 -16.56
CA ASP A 68 10.46 16.70 -15.31
C ASP A 68 9.27 15.74 -15.38
N ASP A 69 9.55 14.57 -15.96
CA ASP A 69 8.60 13.49 -16.17
C ASP A 69 8.98 12.28 -15.29
N THR A 70 8.00 11.74 -14.56
CA THR A 70 8.14 10.44 -13.89
C THR A 70 7.40 9.36 -14.69
N ASP A 71 8.17 8.45 -15.30
CA ASP A 71 7.68 7.31 -16.07
C ASP A 71 7.66 6.03 -15.20
N LEU A 72 6.62 5.21 -15.34
CA LEU A 72 6.49 3.90 -14.69
C LEU A 72 6.23 2.80 -15.73
N TYR A 73 7.02 1.73 -15.67
CA TYR A 73 6.88 0.55 -16.52
C TYR A 73 6.70 -0.69 -15.65
N GLY A 74 5.99 -1.68 -16.18
CA GLY A 74 5.84 -2.92 -15.44
C GLY A 74 5.48 -4.13 -16.28
N ILE A 75 5.90 -5.28 -15.77
CA ILE A 75 5.40 -6.59 -16.15
C ILE A 75 4.99 -7.34 -14.88
N ASN A 76 3.82 -7.98 -14.92
CA ASN A 76 3.29 -8.80 -13.86
C ASN A 76 2.80 -10.12 -14.45
N ALA A 77 3.10 -11.23 -13.77
CA ALA A 77 2.64 -12.56 -14.14
C ALA A 77 1.93 -13.18 -12.93
N ASN A 78 0.63 -13.46 -13.10
CA ASN A 78 -0.24 -14.07 -12.09
C ASN A 78 -0.61 -15.49 -12.51
N LEU A 79 -0.23 -16.49 -11.72
CA LEU A 79 -0.48 -17.91 -11.97
C LEU A 79 -1.43 -18.48 -10.90
N LYS A 80 -2.58 -18.98 -11.34
CA LYS A 80 -3.54 -19.69 -10.49
C LYS A 80 -3.24 -21.19 -10.52
N VAL A 81 -2.56 -21.70 -9.50
CA VAL A 81 -2.18 -23.12 -9.46
C VAL A 81 -3.40 -24.02 -9.16
N GLY A 82 -4.44 -23.47 -8.52
CA GLY A 82 -5.64 -24.22 -8.16
C GLY A 82 -5.40 -25.26 -7.05
N GLY A 83 -6.28 -26.26 -6.97
CA GLY A 83 -6.26 -27.30 -5.94
C GLY A 83 -6.94 -26.88 -4.63
N ASP A 84 -6.90 -27.75 -3.62
CA ASP A 84 -7.63 -27.58 -2.35
C ASP A 84 -7.28 -26.28 -1.61
N MET A 85 -6.06 -25.78 -1.81
CA MET A 85 -5.56 -24.56 -1.18
C MET A 85 -5.75 -23.28 -2.01
N ASN A 86 -6.32 -23.36 -3.22
CA ASN A 86 -6.51 -22.22 -4.12
C ASN A 86 -5.28 -21.30 -4.23
N VAL A 87 -4.10 -21.88 -4.50
CA VAL A 87 -2.84 -21.14 -4.50
C VAL A 87 -2.75 -20.20 -5.70
N VAL A 88 -2.35 -18.96 -5.44
CA VAL A 88 -2.01 -17.94 -6.43
C VAL A 88 -0.55 -17.52 -6.21
N LEU A 89 0.24 -17.57 -7.29
CA LEU A 89 1.61 -17.07 -7.33
C LEU A 89 1.66 -15.87 -8.26
N GLU A 90 2.35 -14.82 -7.84
CA GLU A 90 2.45 -13.59 -8.61
C GLU A 90 3.89 -13.08 -8.59
N GLY A 91 4.49 -12.91 -9.77
CA GLY A 91 5.83 -12.34 -9.92
C GLY A 91 5.75 -11.06 -10.74
N TYR A 92 6.50 -10.03 -10.34
CA TYR A 92 6.50 -8.76 -11.05
C TYR A 92 7.88 -8.13 -11.14
N LEU A 93 8.04 -7.24 -12.12
CA LEU A 93 9.16 -6.32 -12.24
C LEU A 93 8.61 -4.96 -12.63
N PHE A 94 8.83 -3.97 -11.76
CA PHE A 94 8.50 -2.58 -12.03
C PHE A 94 9.76 -1.74 -12.22
N ALA A 95 9.65 -0.68 -13.01
CA ALA A 95 10.72 0.27 -13.24
C ALA A 95 10.17 1.69 -13.19
N LYS A 96 10.67 2.52 -12.27
CA LYS A 96 10.41 3.95 -12.19
C LYS A 96 11.62 4.71 -12.70
N MET A 97 11.37 5.69 -13.56
CA MET A 97 12.38 6.58 -14.12
C MET A 97 11.92 8.01 -13.83
N ASP A 98 12.75 8.77 -13.11
CA ASP A 98 12.42 10.14 -12.74
C ASP A 98 13.49 11.11 -13.24
N ARG A 99 13.09 12.00 -14.15
CA ARG A 99 13.99 12.91 -14.86
C ARG A 99 13.96 14.31 -14.26
N ASN A 100 14.40 14.43 -13.01
CA ASN A 100 14.55 15.71 -12.34
C ASN A 100 15.48 16.66 -13.13
N SER A 101 14.91 17.72 -13.70
CA SER A 101 15.63 18.72 -14.49
C SER A 101 15.68 20.05 -13.75
N THR A 102 16.52 20.19 -12.72
CA THR A 102 16.77 21.53 -12.13
C THR A 102 18.00 22.19 -12.75
N SER A 103 17.82 23.41 -13.25
CA SER A 103 18.78 24.18 -14.05
C SER A 103 20.07 24.64 -13.33
N THR A 104 20.35 24.18 -12.11
CA THR A 104 21.48 24.69 -11.30
C THR A 104 22.32 23.65 -10.55
N ALA A 105 22.01 22.35 -10.65
CA ALA A 105 22.86 21.26 -10.13
C ALA A 105 22.79 20.06 -11.07
N GLN A 106 23.88 19.28 -11.20
CA GLN A 106 23.81 17.99 -11.89
C GLN A 106 22.96 17.03 -11.05
N VAL A 107 21.66 16.99 -11.32
CA VAL A 107 20.75 15.97 -10.79
C VAL A 107 20.70 14.86 -11.84
N GLU A 108 21.04 13.65 -11.42
CA GLU A 108 20.99 12.48 -12.29
C GLU A 108 19.55 11.95 -12.39
N THR A 109 19.24 11.26 -13.49
CA THR A 109 17.96 10.54 -13.59
C THR A 109 17.91 9.44 -12.54
N GLU A 110 16.92 9.48 -11.65
CA GLU A 110 16.66 8.41 -10.71
C GLU A 110 16.06 7.21 -11.45
N LYS A 111 16.57 6.02 -11.12
CA LYS A 111 16.17 4.74 -11.73
C LYS A 111 15.96 3.74 -10.63
N VAL A 112 14.73 3.25 -10.49
CA VAL A 112 14.36 2.27 -9.47
C VAL A 112 13.75 1.06 -10.15
N TYR A 113 14.37 -0.10 -9.99
CA TYR A 113 13.87 -1.39 -10.47
C TYR A 113 13.45 -2.25 -9.31
N VAL A 114 12.25 -2.84 -9.41
CA VAL A 114 11.62 -3.57 -8.30
C VAL A 114 11.13 -4.94 -8.77
N PRO A 115 12.00 -5.95 -8.79
CA PRO A 115 11.54 -7.34 -8.81
C PRO A 115 10.85 -7.69 -7.49
N GLY A 116 9.75 -8.42 -7.57
CA GLY A 116 9.07 -8.97 -6.40
C GLY A 116 8.27 -10.22 -6.71
N LEU A 117 7.86 -10.87 -5.62
CA LEU A 117 7.12 -12.12 -5.62
C LEU A 117 6.09 -12.10 -4.50
N ARG A 118 4.89 -12.55 -4.81
CA ARG A 118 3.79 -12.77 -3.88
C ARG A 118 3.25 -14.19 -4.00
N VAL A 119 2.83 -14.72 -2.86
CA VAL A 119 2.01 -15.93 -2.76
C VAL A 119 0.76 -15.64 -1.94
N SER A 120 -0.39 -16.14 -2.39
CA SER A 120 -1.65 -16.17 -1.64
C SER A 120 -2.22 -17.58 -1.67
N LEU A 121 -2.72 -18.07 -0.53
CA LEU A 121 -3.28 -19.41 -0.42
C LEU A 121 -4.32 -19.49 0.70
N ASN A 122 -5.26 -20.42 0.54
CA ASN A 122 -6.34 -20.70 1.48
C ASN A 122 -6.15 -22.12 2.05
N PRO A 123 -5.28 -22.31 3.05
CA PRO A 123 -4.90 -23.64 3.52
C PRO A 123 -6.03 -24.36 4.27
N TYR A 124 -7.01 -23.59 4.77
CA TYR A 124 -8.16 -24.08 5.52
C TYR A 124 -9.37 -23.18 5.22
N GLU A 125 -10.59 -23.69 5.41
CA GLU A 125 -11.82 -22.92 5.19
C GLU A 125 -11.84 -21.66 6.08
N GLY A 126 -12.10 -20.51 5.45
CA GLY A 126 -12.11 -19.22 6.12
C GLY A 126 -10.72 -18.63 6.43
N LEU A 127 -9.61 -19.37 6.24
CA LEU A 127 -8.25 -18.86 6.42
C LEU A 127 -7.63 -18.51 5.07
N ASN A 128 -7.21 -17.25 4.90
CA ASN A 128 -6.36 -16.79 3.82
C ASN A 128 -5.01 -16.36 4.39
N LEU A 129 -3.92 -16.80 3.75
CA LEU A 129 -2.55 -16.40 4.06
C LEU A 129 -1.90 -15.81 2.81
N GLN A 130 -1.15 -14.72 3.01
CA GLN A 130 -0.42 -14.05 1.95
C GLN A 130 0.98 -13.68 2.42
N ALA A 131 1.93 -13.73 1.50
CA ALA A 131 3.28 -13.21 1.71
C ALA A 131 3.78 -12.56 0.43
N GLU A 132 4.44 -11.42 0.57
CA GLU A 132 5.02 -10.66 -0.53
C GLU A 132 6.41 -10.17 -0.16
N ALA A 133 7.36 -10.25 -1.09
CA ALA A 133 8.72 -9.75 -0.91
C ALA A 133 9.17 -9.02 -2.17
N ALA A 134 9.89 -7.93 -1.99
CA ALA A 134 10.41 -7.12 -3.08
C ALA A 134 11.81 -6.59 -2.77
N TYR A 135 12.60 -6.38 -3.82
CA TYR A 135 13.93 -5.81 -3.73
C TYR A 135 14.05 -4.63 -4.69
N GLN A 136 14.65 -3.53 -4.24
CA GLN A 136 14.88 -2.32 -5.03
C GLN A 136 16.35 -2.19 -5.38
N THR A 137 16.62 -1.90 -6.64
CA THR A 137 17.95 -1.61 -7.16
C THR A 137 17.94 -0.47 -8.16
N GLY A 138 19.10 0.14 -8.40
CA GLY A 138 19.28 1.22 -9.37
C GLY A 138 20.06 2.37 -8.77
N SER A 139 19.67 3.60 -9.09
CA SER A 139 20.37 4.81 -8.66
C SER A 139 19.42 5.92 -8.27
N THR A 140 19.73 6.66 -7.22
CA THR A 140 18.94 7.83 -6.78
C THR A 140 19.31 9.07 -7.60
N ALA A 141 18.51 10.14 -7.48
CA ALA A 141 18.80 11.44 -8.09
C ALA A 141 20.14 12.05 -7.60
N ALA A 142 20.61 11.64 -6.42
CA ALA A 142 21.91 12.00 -5.85
C ALA A 142 23.07 11.13 -6.36
N ASN A 143 22.83 10.25 -7.36
CA ASN A 143 23.78 9.29 -7.91
C ASN A 143 24.30 8.26 -6.88
N GLU A 144 23.48 7.94 -5.87
CA GLU A 144 23.77 6.87 -4.92
C GLU A 144 23.26 5.54 -5.47
N THR A 145 23.97 4.44 -5.18
CA THR A 145 23.50 3.09 -5.52
C THR A 145 22.35 2.69 -4.60
N LEU A 146 21.19 2.37 -5.17
CA LEU A 146 20.03 1.91 -4.44
C LEU A 146 20.10 0.40 -4.18
N GLY A 147 19.86 0.01 -2.93
CA GLY A 147 19.77 -1.38 -2.49
C GLY A 147 18.89 -1.52 -1.26
N ALA A 148 17.58 -1.67 -1.48
CA ALA A 148 16.56 -1.73 -0.44
C ALA A 148 15.68 -2.98 -0.58
N TYR A 149 15.01 -3.40 0.49
CA TYR A 149 14.13 -4.57 0.47
C TYR A 149 12.90 -4.37 1.35
N ALA A 150 11.80 -5.00 0.94
CA ALA A 150 10.55 -5.03 1.66
C ALA A 150 10.04 -6.46 1.77
N PHE A 151 9.31 -6.73 2.85
CA PHE A 151 8.59 -7.98 3.06
C PHE A 151 7.30 -7.73 3.79
N GLN A 152 6.24 -8.42 3.40
CA GLN A 152 4.94 -8.37 4.02
C GLN A 152 4.34 -9.77 4.18
N THR A 153 3.68 -10.00 5.30
CA THR A 153 2.78 -11.14 5.50
C THR A 153 1.41 -10.67 5.96
N MET A 154 0.37 -11.38 5.53
CA MET A 154 -1.00 -11.12 5.91
C MET A 154 -1.71 -12.44 6.19
N ALA A 155 -2.60 -12.42 7.17
CA ALA A 155 -3.51 -13.50 7.48
C ALA A 155 -4.91 -12.94 7.72
N SER A 156 -5.93 -13.60 7.20
CA SER A 156 -7.33 -13.27 7.45
C SER A 156 -8.09 -14.56 7.76
N PHE A 157 -8.82 -14.58 8.87
CA PHE A 157 -9.56 -15.75 9.33
C PHE A 157 -11.01 -15.39 9.63
N ALA A 158 -11.93 -15.92 8.82
CA ALA A 158 -13.36 -15.90 9.11
C ALA A 158 -13.66 -16.80 10.31
N LEU A 159 -13.95 -16.18 11.45
CA LEU A 159 -14.14 -16.88 12.71
C LEU A 159 -15.46 -17.67 12.66
N PRO A 160 -15.46 -18.99 12.93
CA PRO A 160 -16.66 -19.81 12.88
C PRO A 160 -17.59 -19.63 14.09
N VAL A 161 -17.39 -18.56 14.86
CA VAL A 161 -18.18 -18.19 16.05
C VAL A 161 -19.02 -16.96 15.76
N LEU A 162 -20.13 -16.79 16.49
CA LEU A 162 -21.02 -15.63 16.34
C LEU A 162 -21.44 -15.43 14.87
N LYS A 163 -21.99 -16.48 14.26
CA LYS A 163 -22.35 -16.49 12.82
C LYS A 163 -23.25 -15.32 12.41
N ASP A 164 -24.09 -14.86 13.34
CA ASP A 164 -24.99 -13.72 13.12
C ASP A 164 -24.25 -12.41 12.81
N ILE A 165 -22.97 -12.29 13.21
CA ILE A 165 -22.14 -11.09 12.94
C ILE A 165 -20.94 -11.38 12.05
N SER A 166 -20.78 -12.63 11.58
CA SER A 166 -19.73 -13.10 10.66
C SER A 166 -18.34 -12.44 10.86
N PRO A 167 -17.72 -12.59 12.04
CA PRO A 167 -16.53 -11.85 12.36
C PRO A 167 -15.29 -12.38 11.64
N VAL A 168 -14.42 -11.47 11.18
CA VAL A 168 -13.14 -11.77 10.51
C VAL A 168 -12.00 -11.17 11.30
N LEU A 169 -11.06 -12.00 11.74
CA LEU A 169 -9.82 -11.57 12.37
C LEU A 169 -8.72 -11.49 11.31
N SER A 170 -8.09 -10.33 11.18
CA SER A 170 -6.97 -10.12 10.27
C SER A 170 -5.72 -9.71 11.02
N ALA A 171 -4.56 -10.12 10.54
CA ALA A 171 -3.26 -9.68 11.05
C ALA A 171 -2.29 -9.45 9.89
N SER A 172 -1.42 -8.45 10.02
CA SER A 172 -0.36 -8.21 9.04
C SER A 172 0.95 -7.81 9.71
N TYR A 173 2.05 -8.08 9.02
CA TYR A 173 3.36 -7.55 9.37
C TYR A 173 4.07 -7.09 8.10
N THR A 174 4.55 -5.85 8.10
CA THR A 174 5.30 -5.24 7.00
C THR A 174 6.64 -4.75 7.51
N TYR A 175 7.71 -5.06 6.78
CA TYR A 175 9.06 -4.56 6.99
C TYR A 175 9.53 -3.84 5.74
N LEU A 176 10.02 -2.61 5.89
CA LEU A 176 10.60 -1.79 4.85
C LEU A 176 12.00 -1.37 5.29
N SER A 177 13.03 -1.62 4.48
CA SER A 177 14.40 -1.29 4.87
C SER A 177 14.60 0.22 5.04
N GLY A 178 15.49 0.58 5.97
CA GLY A 178 15.92 1.95 6.22
C GLY A 178 17.34 2.21 5.76
N ASP A 179 17.67 3.47 5.48
CA ASP A 179 19.01 3.84 5.01
C ASP A 179 20.06 3.64 6.11
N LYS A 180 21.14 2.92 5.79
CA LYS A 180 22.19 2.53 6.74
C LYS A 180 23.15 3.66 7.08
N ASN A 181 23.30 4.71 6.27
CA ASN A 181 24.12 5.91 6.58
C ASN A 181 23.83 7.07 5.61
N GLY A 182 23.30 8.20 6.08
CA GLY A 182 22.98 9.37 5.23
C GLY A 182 24.17 10.19 4.69
N THR A 183 25.35 9.60 4.55
CA THR A 183 26.58 10.27 4.08
C THR A 183 27.47 9.39 3.19
N GLY A 184 26.93 8.34 2.55
CA GLY A 184 27.69 7.44 1.69
C GLY A 184 27.03 7.24 0.33
N ASP A 185 27.78 6.69 -0.64
CA ASP A 185 27.31 6.48 -2.02
C ASP A 185 26.25 5.38 -2.18
N ASN A 186 25.70 4.86 -1.07
CA ASN A 186 24.74 3.76 -1.06
C ASN A 186 23.50 4.18 -0.28
N ASN A 187 22.33 3.95 -0.86
CA ASN A 187 21.04 4.17 -0.22
C ASN A 187 20.36 2.83 0.02
N SER A 188 19.98 2.55 1.27
CA SER A 188 19.19 1.36 1.64
C SER A 188 17.80 1.66 2.19
N ALA A 189 17.36 2.93 2.13
CA ALA A 189 15.98 3.28 2.43
C ALA A 189 15.08 2.76 1.31
N TRP A 190 13.97 2.17 1.73
CA TRP A 190 12.92 1.74 0.85
C TRP A 190 12.26 2.96 0.19
N ASP A 191 12.08 2.93 -1.13
CA ASP A 191 11.26 3.89 -1.85
C ASP A 191 9.81 3.39 -1.84
N SER A 192 8.90 4.21 -1.32
CA SER A 192 7.48 3.88 -1.21
C SER A 192 6.78 3.75 -2.57
N MET A 193 7.39 4.26 -3.65
CA MET A 193 6.83 4.27 -4.99
C MET A 193 5.38 4.76 -5.00
N TYR A 194 4.45 3.91 -5.45
CA TYR A 194 3.02 4.17 -5.52
C TYR A 194 2.24 3.12 -4.69
N TYR A 195 2.80 2.75 -3.54
CA TYR A 195 2.17 1.81 -2.62
C TYR A 195 0.76 2.27 -2.22
N ASP A 196 -0.10 1.30 -1.97
CA ASP A 196 -1.43 1.54 -1.42
C ASP A 196 -1.73 0.53 -0.31
N GLN A 197 -1.04 0.72 0.81
CA GLN A 197 -1.22 -0.05 2.02
C GLN A 197 -2.02 0.82 2.99
N ASN A 198 -3.32 0.57 3.21
CA ASN A 198 -4.12 1.38 4.14
C ASN A 198 -3.77 1.07 5.60
N ALA A 199 -2.55 1.46 5.94
CA ALA A 199 -1.86 1.22 7.18
C ALA A 199 -2.21 2.37 8.13
N GLY A 200 -3.41 2.32 8.72
CA GLY A 200 -3.89 3.34 9.67
C GLY A 200 -4.33 4.65 9.02
N ARG A 201 -5.14 5.43 9.72
CA ARG A 201 -5.73 6.70 9.23
C ARG A 201 -4.83 7.90 9.45
N ILE A 202 -4.15 7.95 10.59
CA ILE A 202 -3.35 9.10 11.00
C ILE A 202 -1.90 8.87 10.62
N PHE A 203 -1.29 7.76 11.06
CA PHE A 203 0.14 7.56 10.84
C PHE A 203 0.52 7.44 9.36
N TYR A 204 -0.38 6.92 8.51
CA TYR A 204 -0.20 6.85 7.07
C TYR A 204 0.05 8.24 6.43
N ASN A 205 -0.57 9.27 7.00
CA ASN A 205 -0.43 10.65 6.52
C ASN A 205 0.78 11.40 7.11
N VAL A 206 1.42 10.84 8.14
CA VAL A 206 2.49 11.50 8.90
C VAL A 206 3.86 10.87 8.64
N TYR A 207 3.90 9.55 8.44
CA TYR A 207 5.15 8.83 8.20
C TYR A 207 5.27 8.37 6.76
N SER A 208 6.45 8.56 6.19
CA SER A 208 6.81 7.90 4.94
C SER A 208 6.76 6.38 5.09
N PHE A 209 6.30 5.70 4.05
CA PHE A 209 6.33 4.25 3.96
C PHE A 209 7.73 3.76 3.59
N SER A 210 8.67 4.00 4.49
CA SER A 210 10.08 3.66 4.42
C SER A 210 10.66 3.57 5.83
N ASP A 211 11.71 2.77 6.02
CA ASP A 211 12.34 2.55 7.33
C ASP A 211 11.32 2.16 8.42
N LEU A 212 10.42 1.23 8.10
CA LEU A 212 9.24 0.95 8.91
C LEU A 212 9.10 -0.56 9.19
N LYS A 213 8.84 -0.88 10.45
CA LYS A 213 8.20 -2.13 10.88
C LYS A 213 6.79 -1.80 11.31
N LEU A 214 5.83 -2.40 10.65
CA LEU A 214 4.41 -2.23 10.94
C LEU A 214 3.80 -3.59 11.27
N ALA A 215 3.22 -3.71 12.46
CA ALA A 215 2.36 -4.83 12.81
C ALA A 215 0.92 -4.33 12.96
N SER A 216 -0.04 -5.09 12.46
CA SER A 216 -1.45 -4.78 12.66
C SER A 216 -2.29 -6.01 13.01
N VAL A 217 -3.36 -5.77 13.76
CA VAL A 217 -4.44 -6.71 14.02
C VAL A 217 -5.76 -5.98 13.83
N ALA A 218 -6.70 -6.58 13.12
CA ALA A 218 -8.02 -6.01 12.92
C ALA A 218 -9.12 -7.05 13.14
N LEU A 219 -10.23 -6.61 13.72
CA LEU A 219 -11.46 -7.39 13.83
C LEU A 219 -12.55 -6.67 13.05
N GLU A 220 -13.11 -7.34 12.06
CA GLU A 220 -14.24 -6.86 11.26
C GLU A 220 -15.47 -7.73 11.54
N ALA A 221 -16.66 -7.14 11.58
CA ALA A 221 -17.91 -7.86 11.77
C ALA A 221 -19.08 -7.08 11.16
N THR A 222 -20.18 -7.79 10.91
CA THR A 222 -21.47 -7.21 10.49
C THR A 222 -22.48 -7.30 11.64
N PRO A 223 -22.41 -6.43 12.66
CA PRO A 223 -23.19 -6.56 13.89
C PRO A 223 -24.71 -6.57 13.68
N MET A 224 -25.18 -5.99 12.57
CA MET A 224 -26.56 -6.05 12.11
C MET A 224 -26.59 -5.93 10.58
N GLU A 225 -27.76 -6.14 9.98
CA GLU A 225 -27.97 -5.95 8.55
C GLU A 225 -27.50 -4.54 8.13
N ASP A 226 -26.81 -4.50 6.99
CA ASP A 226 -26.27 -3.29 6.35
C ASP A 226 -25.19 -2.52 7.14
N VAL A 227 -24.80 -3.00 8.33
CA VAL A 227 -23.75 -2.36 9.14
C VAL A 227 -22.49 -3.22 9.13
N THR A 228 -21.38 -2.62 8.73
CA THR A 228 -20.03 -3.20 8.88
C THR A 228 -19.25 -2.36 9.87
N ALA A 229 -18.64 -3.01 10.86
CA ALA A 229 -17.77 -2.38 11.83
C ALA A 229 -16.40 -3.05 11.84
N LYS A 230 -15.34 -2.25 11.89
CA LYS A 230 -13.96 -2.72 11.94
C LYS A 230 -13.17 -1.97 13.00
N LEU A 231 -12.50 -2.72 13.87
CA LEU A 231 -11.53 -2.19 14.83
C LEU A 231 -10.14 -2.64 14.39
N SER A 232 -9.24 -1.69 14.17
CA SER A 232 -7.85 -1.97 13.76
C SER A 232 -6.88 -1.41 14.80
N LEU A 233 -5.84 -2.18 15.09
CA LEU A 233 -4.75 -1.82 15.99
C LEU A 233 -3.44 -1.91 15.21
N TYR A 234 -2.61 -0.87 15.32
CA TYR A 234 -1.33 -0.78 14.63
C TYR A 234 -0.21 -0.46 15.61
N SER A 235 0.96 -1.07 15.37
CA SER A 235 2.19 -0.79 16.09
C SER A 235 3.31 -0.48 15.11
N LEU A 236 4.00 0.65 15.33
CA LEU A 236 5.02 1.17 14.44
C LEU A 236 6.37 1.24 15.14
N GLN A 237 7.40 0.78 14.44
CA GLN A 237 8.79 0.90 14.86
C GLN A 237 9.68 1.26 13.68
N GLU A 238 10.80 1.92 13.94
CA GLU A 238 11.84 2.12 12.93
C GLU A 238 12.44 0.76 12.51
N ALA A 239 12.66 0.59 11.21
CA ALA A 239 13.39 -0.59 10.74
C ALA A 239 14.85 -0.55 11.20
N LYS A 240 15.44 0.65 11.20
CA LYS A 240 16.79 0.95 11.64
C LYS A 240 16.82 1.97 12.79
N GLY A 241 17.40 1.57 13.93
CA GLY A 241 17.58 2.40 15.12
C GLY A 241 17.84 1.50 16.33
N THR A 242 18.60 1.95 17.34
CA THR A 242 18.96 1.13 18.53
C THR A 242 17.83 0.98 19.56
N SER A 243 16.78 1.79 19.41
CA SER A 243 15.52 1.85 20.17
C SER A 243 14.75 2.93 19.44
N ASN A 244 13.49 2.74 19.03
CA ASN A 244 12.48 3.80 18.87
C ASN A 244 11.20 3.19 18.29
N GLU A 245 10.28 2.82 19.18
CA GLU A 245 8.87 2.73 18.83
C GLU A 245 8.45 4.10 18.26
N ARG A 246 7.83 4.13 17.07
CA ARG A 246 7.28 5.37 16.50
C ARG A 246 5.93 5.70 17.11
N GLY A 247 5.17 4.69 17.50
CA GLY A 247 3.87 4.86 18.14
C GLY A 247 2.94 3.67 17.92
N ASN A 248 1.70 3.84 18.35
CA ASN A 248 0.61 2.90 18.09
C ASN A 248 -0.66 3.65 17.70
N GLU A 249 -1.47 3.05 16.83
CA GLU A 249 -2.76 3.60 16.40
C GLU A 249 -3.90 2.63 16.70
N VAL A 250 -5.06 3.19 17.06
CA VAL A 250 -6.33 2.45 17.04
C VAL A 250 -7.31 3.18 16.15
N ASP A 251 -7.95 2.41 15.27
CA ASP A 251 -8.96 2.92 14.34
C ASP A 251 -10.25 2.15 14.50
N LEU A 252 -11.37 2.88 14.53
CA LEU A 252 -12.72 2.34 14.48
C LEU A 252 -13.41 2.87 13.22
N ASP A 253 -13.71 1.96 12.30
CA ASP A 253 -14.49 2.25 11.10
C ASP A 253 -15.88 1.63 11.22
N VAL A 254 -16.91 2.39 10.86
CA VAL A 254 -18.30 1.93 10.78
C VAL A 254 -18.89 2.41 9.46
N SER A 255 -19.49 1.51 8.69
CA SER A 255 -20.31 1.87 7.53
C SER A 255 -21.73 1.35 7.67
N TYR A 256 -22.68 2.09 7.10
CA TYR A 256 -24.08 1.71 6.99
C TYR A 256 -24.56 1.86 5.56
N ALA A 257 -24.95 0.76 4.92
CA ALA A 257 -25.59 0.75 3.61
C ALA A 257 -27.06 1.16 3.76
N TYR A 258 -27.33 2.46 3.68
CA TYR A 258 -28.67 3.00 3.86
C TYR A 258 -29.64 2.55 2.75
N THR A 259 -29.14 2.46 1.52
CA THR A 259 -29.83 1.92 0.35
C THR A 259 -28.82 1.23 -0.57
N GLU A 260 -29.27 0.60 -1.66
CA GLU A 260 -28.38 0.01 -2.67
C GLU A 260 -27.34 1.00 -3.23
N ASP A 261 -27.71 2.28 -3.30
CA ASP A 261 -26.92 3.35 -3.92
C ASP A 261 -26.22 4.26 -2.91
N VAL A 262 -26.62 4.21 -1.63
CA VAL A 262 -26.18 5.17 -0.60
C VAL A 262 -25.54 4.46 0.57
N THR A 263 -24.29 4.80 0.86
CA THR A 263 -23.57 4.30 2.03
C THR A 263 -23.07 5.47 2.89
N LEU A 264 -23.32 5.39 4.19
CA LEU A 264 -22.80 6.31 5.19
C LEU A 264 -21.59 5.69 5.87
N GLY A 265 -20.59 6.51 6.19
CA GLY A 265 -19.36 6.06 6.84
C GLY A 265 -18.92 6.98 7.98
N VAL A 266 -18.39 6.41 9.04
CA VAL A 266 -17.70 7.12 10.12
C VAL A 266 -16.41 6.38 10.46
N SER A 267 -15.30 7.10 10.58
CA SER A 267 -14.01 6.57 11.04
C SER A 267 -13.47 7.46 12.14
N ALA A 268 -13.03 6.86 13.23
CA ALA A 268 -12.36 7.53 14.32
C ALA A 268 -10.99 6.86 14.54
N GLY A 269 -9.93 7.65 14.46
CA GLY A 269 -8.56 7.21 14.69
C GLY A 269 -7.93 7.93 15.88
N MET A 270 -7.10 7.21 16.63
CA MET A 270 -6.26 7.78 17.69
C MET A 270 -4.85 7.21 17.61
N PHE A 271 -3.88 8.09 17.34
CA PHE A 271 -2.47 7.76 17.22
C PHE A 271 -1.69 8.33 18.40
N ASN A 272 -0.97 7.46 19.11
CA ASN A 272 -0.05 7.85 20.17
C ASN A 272 1.38 7.78 19.63
N SER A 273 1.96 8.95 19.37
CA SER A 273 3.33 9.09 18.89
C SER A 273 4.32 8.95 20.05
N LYS A 274 5.49 8.41 19.76
CA LYS A 274 6.63 8.35 20.69
C LYS A 274 7.90 9.00 20.12
N VAL A 275 7.77 9.73 19.02
CA VAL A 275 8.91 10.28 18.30
C VAL A 275 9.49 11.50 19.03
N LEU A 276 10.83 11.51 19.18
CA LEU A 276 11.63 12.59 19.78
C LEU A 276 11.28 12.96 21.23
N GLY A 277 10.75 12.02 22.01
CA GLY A 277 10.50 12.21 23.45
C GLY A 277 9.31 13.13 23.76
N GLN A 278 8.43 13.36 22.79
CA GLN A 278 7.12 13.96 23.03
C GLN A 278 6.05 12.86 22.94
N ASP A 279 5.36 12.63 24.05
CA ASP A 279 4.19 11.77 24.11
C ASP A 279 2.98 12.61 23.68
N ASP A 280 2.71 12.64 22.37
CA ASP A 280 1.57 13.37 21.81
C ASP A 280 0.54 12.41 21.21
N THR A 281 -0.73 12.69 21.50
CA THR A 281 -1.87 11.95 20.94
C THR A 281 -2.49 12.79 19.82
N ALA A 282 -2.50 12.25 18.61
CA ALA A 282 -3.28 12.76 17.49
C ALA A 282 -4.61 12.00 17.39
N THR A 283 -5.68 12.71 17.02
CA THR A 283 -7.00 12.11 16.79
C THR A 283 -7.60 12.62 15.49
N GLN A 284 -8.36 11.78 14.82
CA GLN A 284 -9.07 12.12 13.59
C GLN A 284 -10.48 11.54 13.66
N LEU A 285 -11.45 12.31 13.19
CA LEU A 285 -12.82 11.85 12.94
C LEU A 285 -13.17 12.21 11.50
N LEU A 286 -13.50 11.20 10.71
CA LEU A 286 -13.98 11.34 9.35
C LEU A 286 -15.41 10.83 9.27
N SER A 287 -16.26 11.58 8.58
CA SER A 287 -17.61 11.14 8.22
C SER A 287 -17.81 11.32 6.72
N SER A 288 -18.44 10.35 6.08
CA SER A 288 -18.57 10.29 4.63
C SER A 288 -19.96 9.82 4.21
N VAL A 289 -20.34 10.25 3.00
CA VAL A 289 -21.54 9.78 2.30
C VAL A 289 -21.11 9.44 0.88
N LYS A 290 -21.28 8.18 0.49
CA LYS A 290 -21.05 7.70 -0.87
C LYS A 290 -22.40 7.49 -1.55
N VAL A 291 -22.54 8.03 -2.75
CA VAL A 291 -23.71 7.85 -3.62
C VAL A 291 -23.24 7.32 -4.96
N VAL A 292 -23.78 6.19 -5.39
CA VAL A 292 -23.56 5.60 -6.72
C VAL A 292 -24.83 5.82 -7.54
N PHE A 293 -24.68 6.18 -8.82
CA PHE A 293 -25.79 6.45 -9.74
C PHE A 293 -25.79 5.45 -10.91
#